data_AF-A0AAV5R8N5-F1
#
_entry.id   AF-A0AAV5R8N5-F1
#
_cell.length_a   1.000
_cell.length_b   1.000
_cell.length_c   1.000
_cell.angle_alpha   90.00
_cell.angle_beta   90.00
_cell.angle_gamma   90.00
#
_symmetry.space_group_name_H-M   'P 1'
#
loop_
_entity.id
_entity.type
_entity.pdbx_description
1 polymer ?
#
loop_
_entity_poly.entity_id
_entity_poly.type
_entity_poly.pdbx_seq_one_letter_code
_entity_poly.pdbx_strand_id
1 'polypeptide(L)'
;MLTQTELQELVKRRRDVQDLDLEWYLKVKSDILNLLLEVKNNLNDYSDILTPTRINELRDNLKLAKAKVELSLNYDIAKYTITSKDSENYETDLREFLSKCLSELTSEFEIVNKKIKYVKDILYKRNSINNTIMEYLEKAKVIKLTEDEIKSLFENDVSDLTVIFSSGKLISEDKLNKGNNVYEFKFSKEGSFNLSIDELKSKIERQIADCEQIEENIAKSQNLWKTSSVNLVELLNKIEEQIVI
;
A
#
# COMPACT_ATOMS: atom_id res chain seq x y z
N MET A 1 28.93 4.10 14.65
CA MET A 1 27.95 3.38 15.49
C MET A 1 28.53 2.02 15.82
N LEU A 2 28.38 1.56 17.06
CA LEU A 2 28.77 0.21 17.44
C LEU A 2 27.87 -0.80 16.71
N THR A 3 28.44 -1.90 16.26
CA THR A 3 27.71 -3.03 15.67
C THR A 3 26.87 -3.73 16.76
N GLN A 4 25.81 -4.44 16.34
CA GLN A 4 24.93 -5.17 17.26
C GLN A 4 25.68 -6.14 18.17
N THR A 5 26.72 -6.79 17.64
CA THR A 5 27.59 -7.71 18.36
C THR A 5 28.42 -6.99 19.43
N GLU A 6 29.02 -5.84 19.10
CA GLU A 6 29.77 -5.02 20.06
C GLU A 6 28.87 -4.48 21.18
N LEU A 7 27.61 -4.16 20.85
CA LEU A 7 26.62 -3.68 21.81
C LEU A 7 26.19 -4.78 22.80
N GLN A 8 25.98 -6.01 22.31
CA GLN A 8 25.69 -7.18 23.15
C GLN A 8 26.87 -7.52 24.07
N GLU A 9 28.09 -7.45 23.58
CA GLU A 9 29.29 -7.74 24.38
C GLU A 9 29.52 -6.68 25.47
N LEU A 10 29.27 -5.41 25.16
CA LEU A 10 29.29 -4.31 26.14
C LEU A 10 28.23 -4.46 27.22
N VAL A 11 27.00 -4.85 26.85
CA VAL A 11 25.92 -5.11 27.81
C VAL A 11 26.25 -6.29 28.70
N LYS A 12 26.82 -7.37 28.14
CA LYS A 12 27.25 -8.55 28.89
C LYS A 12 28.33 -8.21 29.93
N ARG A 13 29.43 -7.58 29.49
CA ARG A 13 30.53 -7.15 30.39
C ARG A 13 30.04 -6.21 31.49
N ARG A 14 29.06 -5.35 31.20
CA ARG A 14 28.47 -4.44 32.20
C ARG A 14 27.65 -5.18 33.24
N ARG A 15 26.82 -6.13 32.81
CA ARG A 15 26.04 -6.98 33.72
C ARG A 15 26.97 -7.77 34.64
N ASP A 16 28.04 -8.33 34.08
CA ASP A 16 29.08 -9.02 34.85
C ASP A 16 29.71 -8.09 35.92
N VAL A 17 30.00 -6.82 35.58
CA VAL A 17 30.56 -5.85 36.55
C VAL A 17 29.56 -5.42 37.64
N GLN A 18 28.29 -5.23 37.30
CA GLN A 18 27.25 -4.85 38.26
C GLN A 18 26.90 -5.99 39.21
N ASP A 19 26.82 -7.22 38.68
CA ASP A 19 26.65 -8.43 39.47
C ASP A 19 27.86 -8.62 40.40
N LEU A 20 29.08 -8.36 39.92
CA LEU A 20 30.30 -8.38 40.75
C LEU A 20 30.28 -7.32 41.87
N ASP A 21 29.81 -6.10 41.62
CA ASP A 21 29.71 -5.06 42.65
C ASP A 21 28.66 -5.41 43.73
N LEU A 22 27.52 -6.01 43.32
CA LEU A 22 26.50 -6.51 44.24
C LEU A 22 27.01 -7.71 45.05
N GLU A 23 27.64 -8.69 44.40
CA GLU A 23 28.28 -9.84 45.04
C GLU A 23 29.34 -9.40 46.04
N TRP A 24 30.15 -8.39 45.69
CA TRP A 24 31.15 -7.83 46.60
C TRP A 24 30.51 -7.17 47.82
N TYR A 25 29.43 -6.40 47.65
CA TYR A 25 28.68 -5.83 48.76
C TYR A 25 28.06 -6.89 49.68
N LEU A 26 27.49 -7.94 49.11
CA LEU A 26 26.96 -9.09 49.87
C LEU A 26 28.07 -9.83 50.61
N LYS A 27 29.24 -10.01 49.98
CA LYS A 27 30.41 -10.62 50.61
C LYS A 27 30.90 -9.81 51.81
N VAL A 28 31.09 -8.50 51.66
CA VAL A 28 31.50 -7.62 52.78
C VAL A 28 30.50 -7.67 53.93
N LYS A 29 29.20 -7.72 53.63
CA LYS A 29 28.16 -7.91 54.65
C LYS A 29 28.24 -9.28 55.33
N SER A 30 28.46 -10.34 54.57
CA SER A 30 28.63 -11.70 55.09
C SER A 30 29.86 -11.80 56.00
N ASP A 31 30.97 -11.18 55.62
CA ASP A 31 32.20 -11.15 56.41
C ASP A 31 31.98 -10.45 57.76
N ILE A 32 31.25 -9.33 57.76
CA ILE A 32 30.86 -8.62 59.00
C ILE A 32 29.93 -9.49 59.85
N LEU A 33 28.96 -10.17 59.24
CA LEU A 33 27.99 -11.02 59.95
C LEU A 33 28.67 -12.24 60.59
N ASN A 34 29.59 -12.88 59.87
CA ASN A 34 30.38 -14.00 60.37
C ASN A 34 31.23 -13.57 61.57
N LEU A 35 31.87 -12.40 61.49
CA LEU A 35 32.63 -11.83 62.59
C LEU A 35 31.74 -11.55 63.82
N LEU A 36 30.52 -11.04 63.63
CA LEU A 36 29.54 -10.86 64.72
C LEU A 36 29.10 -12.20 65.34
N LEU A 37 28.94 -13.25 64.53
CA LEU A 37 28.57 -14.58 65.01
C LEU A 37 29.71 -15.25 65.79
N GLU A 38 30.95 -15.10 65.33
CA GLU A 38 32.14 -15.57 66.05
C GLU A 38 32.27 -14.91 67.43
N VAL A 39 32.01 -13.59 67.51
CA VAL A 39 31.95 -12.82 68.76
C VAL A 39 30.80 -13.25 69.67
N LYS A 40 29.66 -13.61 69.11
CA LYS A 40 28.51 -14.09 69.90
C LYS A 40 28.75 -15.47 70.50
N ASN A 41 29.50 -16.33 69.81
CA ASN A 41 29.62 -17.75 70.14
C ASN A 41 30.87 -18.12 70.96
N ASN A 42 31.73 -17.16 71.37
CA ASN A 42 32.95 -17.43 72.14
C ASN A 42 33.89 -18.44 71.46
N LEU A 43 33.95 -18.38 70.13
CA LEU A 43 34.68 -19.36 69.33
C LEU A 43 36.19 -19.07 69.22
N ASN A 44 36.67 -17.85 69.52
CA ASN A 44 38.08 -17.46 69.35
C ASN A 44 38.60 -16.54 70.47
N ASP A 45 39.91 -16.59 70.72
CA ASP A 45 40.63 -15.61 71.55
C ASP A 45 40.63 -14.26 70.80
N TYR A 46 39.82 -13.33 71.29
CA TYR A 46 39.39 -12.15 70.52
C TYR A 46 40.47 -11.10 70.27
N SER A 47 41.65 -11.23 70.89
CA SER A 47 42.73 -10.23 70.83
C SER A 47 43.33 -10.06 69.43
N ASP A 48 43.33 -11.12 68.62
CA ASP A 48 44.08 -11.15 67.36
C ASP A 48 43.21 -10.81 66.14
N ILE A 49 41.88 -10.93 66.27
CA ILE A 49 40.92 -10.77 65.16
C ILE A 49 40.18 -9.41 65.23
N LEU A 50 39.89 -8.90 66.42
CA LEU A 50 39.17 -7.65 66.65
C LEU A 50 40.10 -6.43 66.81
N THR A 51 41.05 -6.28 65.88
CA THR A 51 41.89 -5.07 65.88
C THR A 51 41.11 -3.85 65.37
N PRO A 52 41.31 -2.65 65.94
CA PRO A 52 40.69 -1.43 65.44
C PRO A 52 40.93 -1.18 63.95
N THR A 53 42.10 -1.59 63.45
CA THR A 53 42.47 -1.54 62.03
C THR A 53 41.52 -2.37 61.17
N ARG A 54 41.26 -3.63 61.56
CA ARG A 54 40.37 -4.54 60.82
C ARG A 54 38.92 -4.04 60.81
N ILE A 55 38.46 -3.49 61.93
CA ILE A 55 37.11 -2.91 62.05
C ILE A 55 36.95 -1.69 61.13
N ASN A 56 37.96 -0.82 61.07
CA ASN A 56 37.96 0.34 60.18
C ASN A 56 38.01 -0.08 58.70
N GLU A 57 38.81 -1.08 58.33
CA GLU A 57 38.84 -1.64 56.98
C GLU A 57 37.47 -2.20 56.55
N LEU A 58 36.81 -2.99 57.40
CA LEU A 58 35.49 -3.54 57.10
C LEU A 58 34.44 -2.43 56.97
N ARG A 59 34.52 -1.38 57.79
CA ARG A 59 33.64 -0.21 57.72
C ARG A 59 33.82 0.54 56.41
N ASP A 60 35.04 0.78 55.99
CA ASP A 60 35.33 1.53 54.76
C ASP A 60 35.03 0.69 53.51
N ASN A 61 35.30 -0.61 53.54
CA ASN A 61 34.87 -1.55 52.51
C ASN A 61 33.35 -1.60 52.39
N LEU A 62 32.61 -1.60 53.51
CA LEU A 62 31.14 -1.60 53.48
C LEU A 62 30.60 -0.30 52.87
N LYS A 63 31.15 0.85 53.24
CA LYS A 63 30.77 2.15 52.66
C LYS A 63 31.06 2.19 51.16
N LEU A 64 32.23 1.74 50.75
CA LEU A 64 32.63 1.73 49.34
C LEU A 64 31.76 0.78 48.52
N ALA A 65 31.54 -0.44 49.01
CA ALA A 65 30.68 -1.41 48.34
C ALA A 65 29.23 -0.93 48.24
N LYS A 66 28.69 -0.30 49.29
CA LYS A 66 27.37 0.33 49.26
C LYS A 66 27.31 1.45 48.20
N ALA A 67 28.30 2.34 48.19
CA ALA A 67 28.33 3.45 47.25
C ALA A 67 28.42 2.99 45.79
N LYS A 68 29.18 1.93 45.50
CA LYS A 68 29.25 1.34 44.15
C LYS A 68 27.91 0.78 43.69
N VAL A 69 27.23 0.01 44.54
CA VAL A 69 25.92 -0.56 44.22
C VAL A 69 24.88 0.54 43.99
N GLU A 70 24.85 1.57 44.85
CA GLU A 70 23.94 2.72 44.70
C GLU A 70 24.21 3.51 43.41
N LEU A 71 25.48 3.72 43.05
CA LEU A 71 25.86 4.39 41.81
C LEU A 71 25.43 3.58 40.57
N SER A 72 25.67 2.27 40.58
CA SER A 72 25.27 1.36 39.50
C SER A 72 23.75 1.37 39.31
N LEU A 73 22.97 1.31 40.40
CA LEU A 73 21.52 1.38 40.35
C LEU A 73 21.01 2.73 39.81
N ASN A 74 21.57 3.84 40.29
CA ASN A 74 21.20 5.18 39.82
C ASN A 74 21.47 5.36 38.32
N TYR A 75 22.60 4.82 37.85
CA TYR A 75 22.95 4.85 36.43
C TYR A 75 21.97 4.04 35.58
N ASP A 76 21.56 2.85 36.04
CA ASP A 76 20.58 2.03 35.31
C ASP A 76 19.19 2.68 35.26
N ILE A 77 18.73 3.28 36.36
CA ILE A 77 17.47 4.03 36.40
C ILE A 77 17.51 5.18 35.38
N ALA A 78 18.62 5.95 35.37
CA ALA A 78 18.78 7.05 34.41
C ALA A 78 18.78 6.55 32.96
N LYS A 79 19.50 5.46 32.68
CA LYS A 79 19.55 4.84 31.35
C LYS A 79 18.19 4.35 30.89
N TYR A 80 17.46 3.66 31.76
CA TYR A 80 16.11 3.16 31.47
C TYR A 80 15.17 4.33 31.17
N THR A 81 15.19 5.38 32.00
CA THR A 81 14.35 6.57 31.82
C THR A 81 14.61 7.26 30.48
N ILE A 82 15.89 7.44 30.12
CA ILE A 82 16.26 8.05 28.83
C ILE A 82 15.83 7.17 27.67
N THR A 83 16.11 5.86 27.73
CA THR A 83 15.78 4.92 26.65
C THR A 83 14.27 4.80 26.45
N SER A 84 13.50 4.77 27.54
CA SER A 84 12.02 4.76 27.49
C SER A 84 11.49 6.01 26.82
N LYS A 85 11.98 7.18 27.25
CA LYS A 85 11.57 8.47 26.68
C LYS A 85 11.95 8.58 25.20
N ASP A 86 13.14 8.15 24.82
CA ASP A 86 13.56 8.14 23.42
C ASP A 86 12.68 7.19 22.59
N SER A 87 12.33 6.02 23.14
CA SER A 87 11.41 5.07 22.49
C SER A 87 10.02 5.67 22.27
N GLU A 88 9.45 6.34 23.27
CA GLU A 88 8.15 7.02 23.16
C GLU A 88 8.18 8.15 22.12
N ASN A 89 9.28 8.91 22.06
CA ASN A 89 9.46 9.94 21.03
C ASN A 89 9.54 9.32 19.63
N TYR A 90 10.32 8.26 19.44
CA TYR A 90 10.41 7.56 18.15
C TYR A 90 9.07 7.00 17.69
N GLU A 91 8.27 6.45 18.61
CA GLU A 91 6.93 5.96 18.30
C GLU A 91 6.00 7.09 17.85
N THR A 92 6.05 8.23 18.55
CA THR A 92 5.26 9.42 18.20
C THR A 92 5.65 9.96 16.82
N ASP A 93 6.94 10.12 16.57
CA ASP A 93 7.47 10.62 15.29
C ASP A 93 7.11 9.67 14.12
N LEU A 94 7.23 8.36 14.33
CA LEU A 94 6.85 7.35 13.33
C LEU A 94 5.35 7.42 13.03
N ARG A 95 4.51 7.53 14.05
CA ARG A 95 3.05 7.62 13.88
C ARG A 95 2.67 8.89 13.11
N GLU A 96 3.28 10.02 13.42
CA GLU A 96 3.03 11.29 12.71
C GLU A 96 3.48 11.21 11.24
N PHE A 97 4.70 10.70 11.00
CA PHE A 97 5.24 10.50 9.66
C PHE A 97 4.34 9.59 8.81
N LEU A 98 3.96 8.42 9.33
CA LEU A 98 3.10 7.48 8.61
C LEU A 98 1.72 8.06 8.34
N SER A 99 1.14 8.78 9.30
CA SER A 99 -0.17 9.43 9.13
C SER A 99 -0.13 10.48 8.02
N LYS A 100 0.95 11.27 7.97
CA LYS A 100 1.16 12.26 6.90
C LYS A 100 1.30 11.58 5.54
N CYS A 101 2.15 10.57 5.42
CA CYS A 101 2.31 9.83 4.16
C CYS A 101 1.00 9.19 3.69
N LEU A 102 0.21 8.61 4.60
CA LEU A 102 -1.11 8.04 4.28
C LEU A 102 -2.08 9.11 3.76
N SER A 103 -2.10 10.30 4.38
CA SER A 103 -2.96 11.41 3.95
C SER A 103 -2.58 11.92 2.55
N GLU A 104 -1.29 12.07 2.27
CA GLU A 104 -0.77 12.51 0.97
C GLU A 104 -1.09 11.49 -0.13
N LEU A 105 -0.82 10.21 0.13
CA LEU A 105 -1.15 9.13 -0.80
C LEU A 105 -2.64 9.04 -1.10
N THR A 106 -3.49 9.19 -0.08
CA THR A 106 -4.95 9.15 -0.25
C THR A 106 -5.42 10.28 -1.18
N SER A 107 -4.88 11.49 -0.99
CA SER A 107 -5.16 12.63 -1.87
C SER A 107 -4.73 12.37 -3.32
N GLU A 108 -3.53 11.82 -3.52
CA GLU A 108 -3.05 11.47 -4.87
C GLU A 108 -3.94 10.41 -5.53
N PHE A 109 -4.36 9.38 -4.80
CA PHE A 109 -5.29 8.37 -5.30
C PHE A 109 -6.63 8.97 -5.74
N GLU A 110 -7.19 9.90 -4.98
CA GLU A 110 -8.42 10.59 -5.37
C GLU A 110 -8.24 11.40 -6.67
N ILE A 111 -7.12 12.09 -6.82
CA ILE A 111 -6.80 12.86 -8.03
C ILE A 111 -6.68 11.93 -9.25
N VAL A 112 -5.96 10.81 -9.10
CA VAL A 112 -5.79 9.83 -10.18
C VAL A 112 -7.13 9.21 -10.56
N ASN A 113 -7.97 8.83 -9.59
CA ASN A 113 -9.30 8.28 -9.86
C ASN A 113 -10.20 9.28 -10.60
N LYS A 114 -10.15 10.57 -10.25
CA LYS A 114 -10.87 11.62 -10.98
C LYS A 114 -10.38 11.73 -12.42
N LYS A 115 -9.07 11.66 -12.66
CA LYS A 115 -8.49 11.67 -14.02
C LYS A 115 -8.92 10.45 -14.83
N ILE A 116 -8.88 9.25 -14.24
CA ILE A 116 -9.32 8.00 -14.90
C ILE A 116 -10.79 8.12 -15.31
N LYS A 117 -11.66 8.57 -14.40
CA LYS A 117 -13.09 8.76 -14.68
C LYS A 117 -13.31 9.74 -15.83
N TYR A 118 -12.60 10.87 -15.83
CA TYR A 118 -12.66 11.85 -16.91
C TYR A 118 -12.22 11.28 -18.27
N VAL A 119 -11.14 10.51 -18.29
CA VAL A 119 -10.66 9.85 -19.52
C VAL A 119 -11.67 8.82 -20.03
N LYS A 120 -12.25 8.00 -19.14
CA LYS A 120 -13.32 7.07 -19.50
C LYS A 120 -14.51 7.78 -20.14
N ASP A 121 -14.97 8.89 -19.54
CA ASP A 121 -16.08 9.67 -20.09
C ASP A 121 -15.76 10.23 -21.49
N ILE A 122 -14.52 10.69 -21.73
CA ILE A 122 -14.09 11.12 -23.07
C ILE A 122 -14.10 9.96 -24.06
N LEU A 123 -13.60 8.78 -23.66
CA LEU A 123 -13.57 7.61 -24.53
C LEU A 123 -14.98 7.14 -24.90
N TYR A 124 -15.93 7.13 -23.95
CA TYR A 124 -17.33 6.84 -24.24
C TYR A 124 -17.94 7.85 -25.22
N LYS A 125 -17.67 9.14 -25.05
CA LYS A 125 -18.11 10.18 -26.00
C LYS A 125 -17.50 9.99 -27.39
N ARG A 126 -16.21 9.69 -27.48
CA ARG A 126 -15.55 9.39 -28.77
C ARG A 126 -16.16 8.17 -29.45
N ASN A 127 -16.43 7.10 -28.69
CA ASN A 127 -17.08 5.92 -29.23
C ASN A 127 -18.49 6.23 -29.74
N SER A 128 -19.26 7.03 -28.99
CA SER A 128 -20.57 7.50 -29.43
C SER A 128 -20.49 8.29 -30.75
N ILE A 129 -19.53 9.21 -30.88
CA ILE A 129 -19.32 9.98 -32.11
C ILE A 129 -18.97 9.03 -33.27
N ASN A 130 -18.08 8.06 -33.06
CA ASN A 130 -17.73 7.08 -34.09
C ASN A 130 -18.95 6.26 -34.53
N ASN A 131 -19.77 5.81 -33.60
CA ASN A 131 -21.01 5.10 -33.93
C ASN A 131 -21.95 5.98 -34.75
N THR A 132 -22.12 7.25 -34.37
CA THR A 132 -22.90 8.22 -35.14
C THR A 132 -22.33 8.42 -36.55
N ILE A 133 -21.01 8.57 -36.70
CA ILE A 133 -20.36 8.69 -38.02
C ILE A 133 -20.62 7.44 -38.86
N MET A 134 -20.51 6.24 -38.27
CA MET A 134 -20.81 4.98 -38.97
C MET A 134 -22.26 4.92 -39.44
N GLU A 135 -23.23 5.26 -38.57
CA GLU A 135 -24.65 5.32 -38.95
C GLU A 135 -24.91 6.33 -40.08
N TYR A 136 -24.27 7.50 -40.04
CA TYR A 136 -24.39 8.50 -41.11
C TYR A 136 -23.75 8.01 -42.42
N LEU A 137 -22.58 7.37 -42.35
CA LEU A 137 -21.94 6.80 -43.53
C LEU A 137 -22.77 5.66 -44.13
N GLU A 138 -23.40 4.82 -43.31
CA GLU A 138 -24.33 3.80 -43.78
C GLU A 138 -25.56 4.41 -44.44
N LYS A 139 -26.19 5.41 -43.81
CA LYS A 139 -27.35 6.12 -44.38
C LYS A 139 -27.02 6.88 -45.65
N ALA A 140 -25.87 7.57 -45.71
CA ALA A 140 -25.42 8.32 -46.89
C ALA A 140 -25.08 7.41 -48.08
N LYS A 141 -24.74 6.14 -47.82
CA LYS A 141 -24.49 5.14 -48.86
C LYS A 141 -25.76 4.46 -49.36
N VAL A 142 -26.92 4.75 -48.79
CA VAL A 142 -28.18 4.09 -49.12
C VAL A 142 -29.17 5.10 -49.69
N ILE A 143 -29.55 4.93 -50.95
CA ILE A 143 -30.68 5.63 -51.55
C ILE A 143 -31.85 4.66 -51.66
N LYS A 144 -33.04 5.10 -51.24
CA LYS A 144 -34.30 4.36 -51.40
C LYS A 144 -35.17 5.13 -52.39
N LEU A 145 -35.59 4.44 -53.44
CA LEU A 145 -36.47 5.00 -54.47
C LEU A 145 -37.58 4.01 -54.79
N THR A 146 -38.76 4.54 -55.08
CA THR A 146 -39.89 3.77 -55.61
C THR A 146 -39.70 3.48 -57.10
N GLU A 147 -40.39 2.46 -57.60
CA GLU A 147 -40.37 2.10 -59.01
C GLU A 147 -40.81 3.26 -59.92
N ASP A 148 -41.80 4.05 -59.47
CA ASP A 148 -42.27 5.24 -60.19
C ASP A 148 -41.26 6.39 -60.18
N GLU A 149 -40.58 6.62 -59.05
CA GLU A 149 -39.50 7.62 -58.97
C GLU A 149 -38.33 7.24 -59.89
N ILE A 150 -37.93 5.97 -59.94
CA ILE A 150 -36.89 5.49 -60.87
C ILE A 150 -37.33 5.70 -62.32
N LYS A 151 -38.56 5.31 -62.68
CA LYS A 151 -39.07 5.52 -64.05
C LYS A 151 -39.16 7.00 -64.43
N SER A 152 -39.45 7.87 -63.47
CA SER A 152 -39.50 9.33 -63.68
C SER A 152 -38.11 9.95 -63.89
N LEU A 153 -37.07 9.40 -63.27
CA LEU A 153 -35.70 9.94 -63.32
C LEU A 153 -34.95 9.56 -64.61
N PHE A 154 -35.34 8.45 -65.26
CA PHE A 154 -34.62 7.86 -66.40
C PHE A 154 -35.44 7.80 -67.71
N GLU A 155 -36.50 8.61 -67.82
CA GLU A 155 -37.34 8.83 -69.01
C GLU A 155 -37.31 7.70 -70.07
N ASN A 156 -38.10 6.64 -69.87
CA ASN A 156 -38.43 5.58 -70.83
C ASN A 156 -37.28 4.81 -71.54
N ASP A 157 -36.00 5.00 -71.20
CA ASP A 157 -34.92 4.17 -71.76
C ASP A 157 -34.91 2.78 -71.10
N VAL A 158 -35.59 1.83 -71.76
CA VAL A 158 -35.90 0.49 -71.24
C VAL A 158 -34.64 -0.34 -70.94
N SER A 159 -33.57 -0.13 -71.70
CA SER A 159 -32.29 -0.82 -71.48
C SER A 159 -31.63 -0.41 -70.17
N ASP A 160 -31.72 0.87 -69.78
CA ASP A 160 -31.04 1.41 -68.62
C ASP A 160 -31.79 1.09 -67.32
N LEU A 161 -33.12 1.10 -67.37
CA LEU A 161 -33.99 0.73 -66.25
C LEU A 161 -33.72 -0.70 -65.76
N THR A 162 -33.49 -1.65 -66.67
CA THR A 162 -33.25 -3.05 -66.32
C THR A 162 -31.94 -3.21 -65.54
N VAL A 163 -30.89 -2.49 -65.95
CA VAL A 163 -29.59 -2.46 -65.27
C VAL A 163 -29.73 -1.80 -63.90
N ILE A 164 -30.47 -0.70 -63.81
CA ILE A 164 -30.74 0.00 -62.55
C ILE A 164 -31.48 -0.92 -61.57
N PHE A 165 -32.61 -1.52 -61.94
CA PHE A 165 -33.33 -2.45 -61.05
C PHE A 165 -32.48 -3.66 -60.62
N SER A 166 -31.61 -4.17 -61.49
CA SER A 166 -30.69 -5.27 -61.14
C SER A 166 -29.59 -4.88 -60.15
N SER A 167 -29.25 -3.58 -60.09
CA SER A 167 -28.26 -3.03 -59.16
C SER A 167 -28.83 -2.68 -57.77
N GLY A 168 -30.16 -2.56 -57.66
CA GLY A 168 -30.87 -2.29 -56.42
C GLY A 168 -31.41 -3.56 -55.75
N LYS A 169 -31.54 -3.54 -54.42
CA LYS A 169 -32.22 -4.59 -53.66
C LYS A 169 -33.67 -4.20 -53.40
N LEU A 170 -34.64 -5.01 -53.83
CA LEU A 170 -36.04 -4.81 -53.45
C LEU A 170 -36.19 -5.00 -51.92
N ILE A 171 -36.68 -3.98 -51.22
CA ILE A 171 -36.85 -3.99 -49.76
C ILE A 171 -38.30 -3.96 -49.30
N SER A 172 -39.23 -3.52 -50.16
CA SER A 172 -40.67 -3.55 -49.89
C SER A 172 -41.43 -3.73 -51.20
N GLU A 173 -42.35 -4.69 -51.23
CA GLU A 173 -43.19 -4.99 -52.40
C GLU A 173 -44.65 -4.62 -52.09
N ASP A 174 -45.25 -3.78 -52.94
CA ASP A 174 -46.67 -3.46 -52.88
C ASP A 174 -47.42 -4.34 -53.88
N LYS A 175 -48.18 -5.30 -53.34
CA LYS A 175 -48.92 -6.29 -54.13
C LYS A 175 -50.09 -5.69 -54.92
N LEU A 176 -50.55 -4.48 -54.57
CA LEU A 176 -51.68 -3.81 -55.22
C LEU A 176 -51.21 -2.81 -56.27
N ASN A 177 -50.03 -2.19 -56.09
CA ASN A 177 -49.48 -1.25 -57.05
C ASN A 177 -47.96 -1.37 -57.20
N LYS A 178 -47.49 -1.95 -58.31
CA LYS A 178 -46.06 -2.16 -58.56
C LYS A 178 -45.24 -0.86 -58.58
N GLY A 179 -45.85 0.28 -58.90
CA GLY A 179 -45.22 1.60 -58.85
C GLY A 179 -44.64 1.98 -57.47
N ASN A 180 -45.22 1.41 -56.40
CA ASN A 180 -44.82 1.65 -55.01
C ASN A 180 -43.74 0.68 -54.50
N ASN A 181 -43.23 -0.22 -55.33
CA ASN A 181 -42.13 -1.11 -54.94
C ASN A 181 -40.90 -0.28 -54.58
N VAL A 182 -40.33 -0.49 -53.39
CA VAL A 182 -39.20 0.28 -52.89
C VAL A 182 -37.91 -0.50 -53.09
N TYR A 183 -36.96 0.10 -53.81
CA TYR A 183 -35.64 -0.45 -54.08
C TYR A 183 -34.56 0.32 -53.29
N GLU A 184 -33.62 -0.42 -52.71
CA GLU A 184 -32.48 0.08 -51.95
C GLU A 184 -31.20 -0.03 -52.78
N PHE A 185 -30.53 1.10 -53.02
CA PHE A 185 -29.27 1.19 -53.75
C PHE A 185 -28.13 1.51 -52.79
N LYS A 186 -27.12 0.63 -52.74
CA LYS A 186 -25.94 0.80 -51.90
C LYS A 186 -24.75 1.27 -52.73
N PHE A 187 -24.22 2.46 -52.43
CA PHE A 187 -23.01 2.99 -53.07
C PHE A 187 -21.74 2.42 -52.42
N SER A 188 -21.00 1.60 -53.16
CA SER A 188 -19.72 1.05 -52.76
C SER A 188 -18.58 2.05 -53.00
N LYS A 189 -18.40 3.02 -52.09
CA LYS A 189 -17.08 3.66 -51.89
C LYS A 189 -16.32 2.85 -50.85
N GLU A 190 -15.64 1.81 -51.31
CA GLU A 190 -14.91 0.87 -50.46
C GLU A 190 -13.44 1.25 -50.28
N GLY A 191 -12.91 0.94 -49.10
CA GLY A 191 -11.49 0.94 -48.80
C GLY A 191 -11.14 1.75 -47.56
N SER A 192 -10.82 3.03 -47.75
CA SER A 192 -10.01 3.77 -46.78
C SER A 192 -10.69 4.06 -45.42
N PHE A 193 -11.97 4.47 -45.42
CA PHE A 193 -12.61 4.96 -44.19
C PHE A 193 -13.14 3.85 -43.28
N ASN A 194 -13.68 2.75 -43.82
CA ASN A 194 -14.17 1.63 -42.98
C ASN A 194 -13.00 0.95 -42.25
N LEU A 195 -11.88 0.69 -42.94
CA LEU A 195 -10.65 0.18 -42.34
C LEU A 195 -10.14 1.10 -41.22
N SER A 196 -10.16 2.42 -41.43
CA SER A 196 -9.72 3.39 -40.43
C SER A 196 -10.61 3.41 -39.18
N ILE A 197 -11.92 3.25 -39.33
CA ILE A 197 -12.87 3.25 -38.21
C ILE A 197 -12.81 1.93 -37.43
N ASP A 198 -12.70 0.78 -38.11
CA ASP A 198 -12.58 -0.52 -37.46
C ASP A 198 -11.25 -0.64 -36.69
N GLU A 199 -10.15 -0.11 -37.25
CA GLU A 199 -8.88 0.01 -36.52
C GLU A 199 -8.98 0.93 -35.30
N LEU A 200 -9.71 2.05 -35.41
CA LEU A 200 -9.93 2.96 -34.29
C LEU A 200 -10.77 2.29 -33.20
N LYS A 201 -11.81 1.56 -33.57
CA LYS A 201 -12.67 0.82 -32.65
C LYS A 201 -11.87 -0.25 -31.90
N SER A 202 -11.04 -1.02 -32.61
CA SER A 202 -10.17 -2.02 -31.99
C SER A 202 -9.16 -1.40 -31.01
N LYS A 203 -8.57 -0.24 -31.34
CA LYS A 203 -7.70 0.51 -30.41
C LYS A 203 -8.44 1.01 -29.18
N ILE A 204 -9.66 1.51 -29.34
CA ILE A 204 -10.50 1.99 -28.24
C ILE A 204 -10.86 0.82 -27.31
N GLU A 205 -11.28 -0.33 -27.86
CA GLU A 205 -11.59 -1.53 -27.09
C GLU A 205 -10.37 -2.04 -26.31
N ARG A 206 -9.18 -2.03 -26.91
CA ARG A 206 -7.93 -2.35 -26.21
C ARG A 206 -7.65 -1.40 -25.05
N GLN A 207 -7.79 -0.09 -25.26
CA GLN A 207 -7.56 0.89 -24.21
C GLN A 207 -8.58 0.79 -23.07
N ILE A 208 -9.82 0.40 -23.37
CA ILE A 208 -10.83 0.11 -22.35
C ILE A 208 -10.39 -1.09 -21.52
N ALA A 209 -9.96 -2.19 -22.16
CA ALA A 209 -9.46 -3.37 -21.46
C ALA A 209 -8.21 -3.06 -20.60
N ASP A 210 -7.27 -2.26 -21.11
CA ASP A 210 -6.11 -1.81 -20.34
C ASP A 210 -6.53 -1.00 -19.09
N CYS A 211 -7.55 -0.14 -19.21
CA CYS A 211 -8.09 0.61 -18.08
C CYS A 211 -8.76 -0.29 -17.04
N GLU A 212 -9.53 -1.29 -17.47
CA GLU A 212 -10.15 -2.29 -16.58
C GLU A 212 -9.09 -3.10 -15.83
N GLN A 213 -8.02 -3.49 -16.51
CA GLN A 213 -6.90 -4.19 -15.91
C GLN A 213 -6.17 -3.32 -14.87
N ILE A 214 -5.99 -2.03 -15.15
CA ILE A 214 -5.41 -1.08 -14.19
C ILE A 214 -6.33 -0.93 -12.96
N GLU A 215 -7.65 -0.85 -13.14
CA GLU A 215 -8.60 -0.81 -12.02
C GLU A 215 -8.54 -2.06 -11.15
N GLU A 216 -8.48 -3.25 -11.74
CA GLU A 216 -8.28 -4.49 -10.98
C GLU A 216 -6.96 -4.49 -10.21
N ASN A 217 -5.88 -4.00 -10.83
CA ASN A 217 -4.57 -3.93 -10.17
C ASN A 217 -4.57 -2.93 -9.01
N ILE A 218 -5.26 -1.80 -9.16
CA ILE A 218 -5.45 -0.82 -8.08
C ILE A 218 -6.27 -1.45 -6.95
N ALA A 219 -7.38 -2.13 -7.26
CA ALA A 219 -8.20 -2.80 -6.25
C ALA A 219 -7.42 -3.90 -5.50
N LYS A 220 -6.61 -4.69 -6.22
CA LYS A 220 -5.69 -5.67 -5.62
C LYS A 220 -4.67 -5.01 -4.71
N SER A 221 -4.03 -3.93 -5.18
CA SER A 221 -3.06 -3.16 -4.40
C SER A 221 -3.70 -2.59 -3.12
N GLN A 222 -4.89 -2.01 -3.21
CA GLN A 222 -5.63 -1.50 -2.06
C GLN A 222 -5.95 -2.61 -1.04
N ASN A 223 -6.39 -3.78 -1.50
CA ASN A 223 -6.61 -4.93 -0.61
C ASN A 223 -5.31 -5.41 0.04
N LEU A 224 -4.20 -5.39 -0.69
CA LEU A 224 -2.88 -5.80 -0.19
C LEU A 224 -2.35 -4.81 0.86
N TRP A 225 -2.52 -3.51 0.63
CA TRP A 225 -2.24 -2.46 1.61
C TRP A 225 -3.13 -2.59 2.84
N LYS A 226 -4.44 -2.78 2.66
CA LYS A 226 -5.38 -2.98 3.77
C LYS A 226 -5.02 -4.19 4.63
N THR A 227 -4.67 -5.31 3.99
CA THR A 227 -4.25 -6.53 4.69
C THR A 227 -2.93 -6.32 5.42
N SER A 228 -1.95 -5.69 4.77
CA SER A 228 -0.66 -5.36 5.38
C SER A 228 -0.83 -4.42 6.58
N SER A 229 -1.71 -3.42 6.48
CA SER A 229 -2.04 -2.52 7.60
C SER A 229 -2.70 -3.25 8.76
N VAL A 230 -3.64 -4.17 8.50
CA VAL A 230 -4.25 -5.00 9.56
C VAL A 230 -3.19 -5.87 10.25
N ASN A 231 -2.32 -6.53 9.47
CA ASN A 231 -1.23 -7.35 10.01
C ASN A 231 -0.26 -6.51 10.86
N LEU A 232 0.04 -5.28 10.43
CA LEU A 232 0.89 -4.36 11.19
C LEU A 232 0.24 -3.98 12.52
N VAL A 233 -1.05 -3.66 12.52
CA VAL A 233 -1.82 -3.36 13.74
C VAL A 233 -1.84 -4.56 14.68
N GLU A 234 -2.08 -5.77 14.18
CA GLU A 234 -2.01 -7.00 15.00
C GLU A 234 -0.61 -7.23 15.58
N LEU A 235 0.45 -6.95 14.81
CA LEU A 235 1.83 -7.04 15.28
C LEU A 235 2.11 -6.04 16.40
N LEU A 236 1.67 -4.79 16.24
CA LEU A 236 1.82 -3.74 17.25
C LEU A 236 1.06 -4.11 18.52
N ASN A 237 -0.18 -4.59 18.41
CA ASN A 237 -0.96 -5.06 19.57
C ASN A 237 -0.28 -6.23 20.30
N LYS A 238 0.29 -7.19 19.56
CA LYS A 238 1.05 -8.30 20.16
C LYS A 238 2.31 -7.85 20.89
N ILE A 239 2.97 -6.80 20.38
CA ILE A 239 4.14 -6.20 21.04
C ILE A 239 3.70 -5.52 22.33
N GLU A 240 2.59 -4.75 22.33
CA GLU A 240 2.02 -4.16 23.55
C GLU A 240 1.67 -5.23 24.60
N GLU A 241 0.99 -6.32 24.21
CA GLU A 241 0.65 -7.42 25.14
C GLU A 241 1.88 -8.09 25.75
N GLN A 242 3.01 -8.14 25.04
CA GLN A 242 4.26 -8.72 25.54
C GLN A 242 5.08 -7.76 26.41
N ILE A 243 4.87 -6.46 26.28
CA ILE A 243 5.53 -5.42 27.09
C ILE A 243 4.81 -5.23 28.44
N VAL A 244 3.51 -5.54 28.51
CA VAL A 244 2.74 -5.58 29.78
C VAL A 244 2.96 -6.92 30.49
N ILE A 245 4.18 -7.16 30.99
CA ILE A 245 4.51 -8.20 32.00
C ILE A 245 5.39 -7.58 33.08
#